data_AF-A0A9X1RLU5-F1
#
_entry.id   AF-A0A9X1RLU5-F1
#
_cell.length_a   1.000
_cell.length_b   1.000
_cell.length_c   1.000
_cell.angle_alpha   90.00
_cell.angle_beta   90.00
_cell.angle_gamma   90.00
#
_symmetry.space_group_name_H-M   'P 1'
#
loop_
_entity.id
_entity.type
_entity.pdbx_description
1 polymer ?
#
loop_
_entity_poly.entity_id
_entity_poly.type
_entity_poly.pdbx_seq_one_letter_code
_entity_poly.pdbx_strand_id
1 'polypeptide(L)' 'METYLRGQYFEETREIPEPQAASRWFAYAQENGIDVSRAISLWEDAATPEGERSRETVAGCGIRIVPPER' A
#
# COMPACT_ATOMS: atom_id res chain seq x y z
N MET A 1 -7.43 -19.16 8.93
CA MET A 1 -8.03 -17.87 8.54
C MET A 1 -6.93 -17.11 7.83
N GLU A 2 -6.89 -17.16 6.51
CA GLU A 2 -5.88 -16.45 5.72
C GLU A 2 -6.62 -15.56 4.73
N THR A 3 -6.76 -14.29 5.09
CA THR A 3 -7.34 -13.24 4.27
C THR A 3 -6.33 -12.90 3.19
N TYR A 4 -6.34 -13.67 2.11
CA TYR A 4 -5.48 -13.49 0.95
C TYR A 4 -6.07 -12.40 0.03
N LEU A 5 -5.99 -11.13 0.45
CA LEU A 5 -5.79 -10.05 -0.51
C LEU A 5 -4.29 -10.14 -0.88
N ARG A 6 -3.94 -11.01 -1.85
CA ARG A 6 -2.57 -11.50 -2.12
C ARG A 6 -1.60 -10.45 -2.70
N GLY A 7 -1.60 -9.22 -2.20
CA GLY A 7 -0.50 -8.32 -2.49
C GLY A 7 0.76 -8.77 -1.73
N GLN A 8 1.93 -8.72 -2.37
CA GLN A 8 3.20 -8.75 -1.64
C GLN A 8 3.60 -7.31 -1.33
N TYR A 9 3.99 -7.06 -0.08
CA TYR A 9 4.38 -5.74 0.40
C TYR A 9 5.86 -5.78 0.74
N PHE A 10 6.60 -4.82 0.20
CA PHE A 10 8.02 -4.70 0.45
C PHE A 10 8.35 -3.32 0.99
N GLU A 11 9.22 -3.29 1.97
CA GLU A 11 9.89 -2.09 2.44
C GLU A 11 11.33 -2.16 1.97
N GLU A 12 11.70 -1.24 1.07
CA GLU A 12 12.98 -1.28 0.34
C GLU A 12 13.17 -2.62 -0.40
N THR A 13 13.81 -3.60 0.23
CA THR A 13 14.05 -4.96 -0.28
C THR A 13 13.49 -6.07 0.62
N ARG A 14 12.87 -5.72 1.75
CA ARG A 14 12.37 -6.67 2.73
C ARG A 14 10.87 -6.88 2.56
N GLU A 15 10.45 -8.13 2.44
CA GLU A 15 9.02 -8.47 2.51
C GLU A 15 8.50 -8.21 3.94
N ILE A 16 7.40 -7.47 4.01
CA ILE A 16 6.75 -7.10 5.26
C ILE A 16 5.27 -7.47 5.21
N PRO A 17 4.63 -7.71 6.36
CA PRO A 17 3.20 -7.98 6.39
C PRO A 17 2.40 -6.72 6.02
N GLU A 18 1.26 -6.92 5.34
CA GLU A 18 0.30 -5.86 4.98
C GLU A 18 0.04 -4.86 6.12
N PRO A 19 -0.30 -5.26 7.37
CA PRO A 19 -0.58 -4.30 8.44
C PRO A 19 0.59 -3.38 8.78
N GLN A 20 1.83 -3.83 8.58
CA GLN A 20 3.02 -2.99 8.77
C GLN A 20 3.15 -1.98 7.63
N ALA A 21 2.96 -2.43 6.39
CA ALA A 21 3.01 -1.59 5.20
C ALA A 21 1.90 -0.52 5.22
N ALA A 22 0.68 -0.92 5.59
CA ALA A 22 -0.47 -0.05 5.76
C ALA A 22 -0.20 0.99 6.85
N SER A 23 0.34 0.59 8.00
CA SER A 23 0.66 1.51 9.09
C SER A 23 1.65 2.59 8.65
N ARG A 24 2.67 2.25 7.85
CA ARG A 24 3.61 3.23 7.26
C ARG A 24 2.93 4.15 6.26
N TRP A 25 2.10 3.60 5.37
CA TRP A 25 1.33 4.40 4.42
C TRP A 25 0.41 5.40 5.12
N PHE A 26 -0.37 4.97 6.12
CA PHE A 26 -1.28 5.84 6.86
C PHE A 26 -0.56 6.92 7.65
N ALA A 27 0.60 6.61 8.25
CA ALA A 27 1.45 7.61 8.91
C ALA A 27 1.93 8.66 7.90
N TYR A 28 2.51 8.24 6.78
CA TYR A 28 2.96 9.14 5.72
C TYR A 28 1.80 9.99 5.15
N ALA A 29 0.64 9.38 4.92
CA ALA A 29 -0.55 10.06 4.45
C ALA A 29 -0.95 11.18 5.40
N GLN A 30 -1.00 10.90 6.71
CA GLN A 30 -1.31 11.90 7.73
C GLN A 30 -0.28 13.04 7.76
N GLU A 31 1.02 12.73 7.69
CA GLU A 31 2.09 13.74 7.65
C GLU A 31 2.05 14.62 6.40
N ASN A 32 1.57 14.08 5.27
CA ASN A 32 1.40 14.80 4.01
C ASN A 32 0.02 15.47 3.86
N GLY A 33 -0.83 15.42 4.89
CA GLY A 33 -2.17 16.02 4.85
C GLY A 33 -3.16 15.31 3.92
N ILE A 34 -2.92 14.03 3.62
CA ILE A 34 -3.86 13.17 2.88
C ILE A 34 -4.94 12.70 3.85
N ASP A 35 -6.20 13.01 3.54
CA ASP A 35 -7.36 12.52 4.28
C ASP A 35 -7.34 11.00 4.43
N VAL A 36 -7.73 10.50 5.61
CA VAL A 36 -7.79 9.07 5.92
C VAL A 36 -8.62 8.31 4.89
N SER A 37 -9.78 8.84 4.49
CA SER A 37 -10.64 8.22 3.47
C SER A 37 -9.92 8.09 2.13
N ARG A 38 -9.16 9.13 1.73
CA ARG A 38 -8.38 9.12 0.49
C ARG A 38 -7.20 8.16 0.58
N ALA A 39 -6.55 8.09 1.74
CA ALA A 39 -5.47 7.16 2.00
C ALA A 39 -5.95 5.70 1.89
N ILE A 40 -7.13 5.38 2.43
CA ILE A 40 -7.75 4.05 2.29
C ILE A 40 -8.03 3.75 0.82
N SER A 41 -8.68 4.66 0.08
CA SER A 41 -8.97 4.44 -1.34
C SER A 41 -7.71 4.23 -2.19
N LEU A 42 -6.65 5.01 -1.94
CA LEU A 42 -5.35 4.82 -2.61
C LEU A 42 -4.72 3.48 -2.24
N TRP A 43 -4.81 3.06 -0.98
CA TRP A 43 -4.28 1.77 -0.53
C TRP A 43 -4.98 0.59 -1.20
N GLU A 44 -6.32 0.60 -1.20
CA GLU A 44 -7.13 -0.44 -1.85
C GLU A 44 -6.87 -0.49 -3.35
N ASP A 45 -6.84 0.66 -4.01
CA ASP A 45 -6.56 0.76 -5.44
C ASP A 45 -5.14 0.26 -5.76
N ALA A 46 -4.13 0.64 -4.96
CA ALA A 46 -2.75 0.20 -5.14
C ALA A 46 -2.58 -1.33 -5.03
N ALA A 47 -3.42 -2.00 -4.24
CA ALA A 47 -3.45 -3.45 -4.10
C ALA A 47 -4.08 -4.16 -5.31
N THR A 48 -4.75 -3.43 -6.21
CA THR A 48 -5.27 -3.96 -7.48
C THR A 48 -4.24 -3.83 -8.60
N PRO A 49 -4.23 -4.70 -9.62
CA PRO A 49 -3.34 -4.56 -10.78
C PRO A 49 -3.50 -3.22 -11.51
N GLU A 50 -4.72 -2.65 -11.53
CA GLU A 50 -5.06 -1.41 -12.25
C GLU A 50 -4.60 -0.14 -11.53
N GLY A 51 -4.37 -0.18 -10.21
CA GLY A 51 -4.00 0.99 -9.40
C GLY A 51 -2.53 1.41 -9.45
N GLU A 52 -1.95 1.48 -10.64
CA GLU A 52 -0.55 1.88 -10.85
C GLU A 52 -0.23 3.25 -10.24
N ARG A 53 -1.08 4.27 -10.49
CA ARG A 53 -0.90 5.61 -9.91
C ARG A 53 -0.95 5.61 -8.38
N SER A 54 -1.83 4.81 -7.82
CA SER A 54 -1.96 4.71 -6.36
C SER A 54 -0.74 4.01 -5.77
N ARG A 55 -0.21 2.97 -6.43
CA ARG A 55 1.09 2.37 -6.07
C ARG A 55 2.23 3.35 -6.11
N GLU A 56 2.32 4.21 -7.13
CA GLU A 56 3.36 5.25 -7.19
C GLU A 56 3.26 6.21 -6.01
N THR A 57 2.04 6.56 -5.60
CA THR A 57 1.81 7.42 -4.44
C THR A 57 2.26 6.72 -3.14
N VAL A 58 1.90 5.45 -2.96
CA VAL A 58 2.32 4.64 -1.80
C VAL A 58 3.83 4.41 -1.81
N ALA A 59 4.45 4.25 -2.98
CA ALA A 59 5.92 4.14 -3.11
C ALA A 59 6.66 5.37 -2.60
N GLY A 60 6.00 6.53 -2.52
CA GLY A 60 6.54 7.74 -1.91
C GLY A 60 6.93 7.58 -0.43
N CYS A 61 6.30 6.65 0.31
CA CYS A 61 6.68 6.34 1.70
C CYS A 61 7.70 5.20 1.82
N GLY A 62 8.26 4.73 0.71
CA GLY A 62 9.23 3.61 0.67
C GLY A 62 8.59 2.23 0.66
N ILE A 63 7.26 2.16 0.51
CA ILE A 63 6.50 0.90 0.45
C ILE A 63 6.23 0.52 -0.99
N ARG A 64 6.67 -0.67 -1.40
CA ARG A 64 6.38 -1.25 -2.70
C ARG A 64 5.28 -2.30 -2.56
N ILE A 65 4.17 -2.05 -3.23
CA ILE A 65 3.05 -3.01 -3.34
C ILE A 65 3.19 -3.75 -4.66
N VAL A 66 3.17 -5.08 -4.61
CA VAL A 66 3.11 -5.96 -5.77
C VAL A 66 1.73 -6.63 -5.74
N PRO A 67 0.79 -6.22 -6.59
CA PRO A 67 -0.52 -6.87 -6.66
C PRO A 67 -0.35 -8.33 -7.13
N PRO A 68 -1.25 -9.25 -6.74
CA PRO A 68 -1.20 -10.61 -7.25
C PRO A 68 -1.41 -10.62 -8.78
N GLU A 69 -0.57 -11.37 -9.48
CA GLU A 69 -0.81 -11.67 -10.90
C GLU A 69 -2.12 -12.46 -11.01
N ARG A 70 -2.99 -12.02 -11.91
CA ARG A 70 -4.38 -12.49 -12.06
C ARG A 70 -4.45 -13.92 -12.58
#